data_AF-A0A7C2L9K3-F1
#
_entry.id   AF-A0A7C2L9K3-F1
#
_cell.length_a   1.000
_cell.length_b   1.000
_cell.length_c   1.000
_cell.angle_alpha   90.00
_cell.angle_beta   90.00
_cell.angle_gamma   90.00
#
_symmetry.space_group_name_H-M   'P 1'
#
loop_
_entity.id
_entity.type
_entity.pdbx_description
1 polymer ?
#
loop_
_entity_poly.entity_id
_entity_poly.type
_entity_poly.pdbx_seq_one_letter_code
_entity_poly.pdbx_strand_id
1 'polypeptide(L)' 'MEEVVEALEEARKLRRERADWEFIEKLPPKLKAALKYYIETGDIYVASRIAGLTVDEFNELRVKARVPSVT' A
#
# COMPACT_ATOMS: atom_id res chain seq x y z
N MET A 1 -13.78 -20.20 -2.57
CA MET A 1 -12.31 -20.14 -2.41
C MET A 1 -11.70 -19.39 -3.57
N GLU A 2 -12.11 -19.70 -4.80
CA GLU A 2 -11.77 -18.96 -6.03
C GLU A 2 -12.19 -17.48 -6.00
N GLU A 3 -13.43 -17.17 -5.62
CA GLU A 3 -13.93 -15.78 -5.50
C GLU A 3 -13.12 -14.90 -4.54
N VAL A 4 -12.61 -15.46 -3.44
CA VAL A 4 -11.79 -14.72 -2.47
C VAL A 4 -10.41 -14.41 -3.06
N VAL A 5 -9.85 -15.34 -3.83
CA VAL A 5 -8.57 -15.14 -4.52
C VAL A 5 -8.72 -14.07 -5.59
N GLU A 6 -9.79 -14.12 -6.39
CA GLU A 6 -10.09 -13.08 -7.39
C GLU A 6 -10.26 -11.70 -6.74
N ALA A 7 -11.03 -11.60 -5.65
CA ALA A 7 -11.21 -10.33 -4.95
C ALA A 7 -9.89 -9.74 -4.43
N LEU A 8 -8.99 -10.58 -3.89
CA LEU A 8 -7.66 -10.16 -3.45
C LEU A 8 -6.78 -9.69 -4.61
N GLU A 9 -6.86 -10.36 -5.76
CA GLU A 9 -6.13 -9.95 -6.97
C GLU A 9 -6.66 -8.64 -7.54
N GLU A 10 -7.98 -8.46 -7.58
CA GLU A 10 -8.61 -7.20 -7.99
C GLU A 10 -8.23 -6.05 -7.05
N ALA A 11 -8.27 -6.27 -5.73
CA ALA A 11 -7.84 -5.28 -4.74
C ALA A 11 -6.37 -4.89 -4.92
N ARG A 12 -5.48 -5.86 -5.15
CA ARG A 12 -4.06 -5.62 -5.46
C ARG A 12 -3.88 -4.84 -6.75
N LYS A 13 -4.58 -5.23 -7.83
CA LYS A 13 -4.54 -4.55 -9.12
C LYS A 13 -4.99 -3.09 -8.99
N LEU A 14 -6.10 -2.85 -8.28
CA LEU A 14 -6.61 -1.50 -8.06
C LEU A 14 -5.62 -0.65 -7.26
N ARG A 15 -4.98 -1.20 -6.21
CA ARG A 15 -3.92 -0.50 -5.48
C ARG A 15 -2.76 -0.12 -6.39
N ARG A 16 -2.33 -1.04 -7.26
CA ARG A 16 -1.20 -0.84 -8.17
C ARG A 16 -1.49 0.19 -9.27
N GLU A 17 -2.69 0.17 -9.85
CA GLU A 17 -3.11 1.09 -10.92
C GLU A 17 -3.34 2.52 -10.41
N ARG A 18 -3.81 2.67 -9.18
CA ARG A 18 -4.15 3.99 -8.60
C ARG A 18 -2.98 4.67 -7.89
N ALA A 19 -1.96 3.90 -7.52
CA ALA A 19 -0.79 4.41 -6.83
C ALA A 19 -0.06 5.50 -7.64
N ASP A 20 0.30 6.59 -6.95
CA ASP A 20 1.19 7.61 -7.49
C ASP A 20 2.63 7.12 -7.44
N TRP A 21 3.04 6.38 -8.48
CA TRP A 21 4.38 5.80 -8.56
C TRP A 21 5.48 6.86 -8.59
N GLU A 22 5.24 8.02 -9.18
CA GLU A 22 6.21 9.11 -9.22
C GLU A 22 6.48 9.65 -7.81
N PHE A 23 5.44 9.85 -7.00
CA PHE A 23 5.57 10.19 -5.59
C PHE A 23 6.31 9.11 -4.82
N ILE A 24 5.90 7.84 -4.96
CA ILE A 24 6.49 6.70 -4.25
C ILE A 24 7.98 6.56 -4.57
N GLU A 25 8.38 6.72 -5.83
CA GLU A 25 9.78 6.58 -6.23
C GLU A 25 10.69 7.69 -5.73
N LYS A 26 10.14 8.85 -5.32
CA LYS A 26 10.91 9.95 -4.71
C LYS A 26 11.07 9.82 -3.19
N LEU A 27 10.35 8.89 -2.55
CA LEU A 27 10.42 8.71 -1.09
C LEU A 27 11.74 8.07 -0.64
N PRO A 28 12.14 8.29 0.63
CA PRO A 28 13.20 7.54 1.29
C PRO A 28 12.98 6.02 1.17
N PRO A 29 14.05 5.21 1.06
CA PRO A 29 13.95 3.78 0.76
C PRO A 29 13.00 3.00 1.67
N LYS A 30 12.95 3.34 2.97
CA LYS A 30 12.09 2.69 3.96
C LYS A 30 10.60 2.92 3.72
N LEU A 31 10.20 4.17 3.44
CA LEU A 31 8.81 4.53 3.14
C LEU A 31 8.37 3.97 1.79
N LYS A 32 9.26 4.00 0.80
CA LYS A 32 9.05 3.38 -0.51
C LYS A 32 8.78 1.88 -0.38
N ALA A 33 9.62 1.17 0.37
CA ALA A 33 9.46 -0.27 0.60
C ALA A 33 8.14 -0.60 1.31
N ALA A 34 7.76 0.20 2.31
CA ALA A 34 6.49 0.03 3.03
C ALA A 34 5.26 0.22 2.14
N LEU A 35 5.24 1.26 1.28
CA LEU A 35 4.13 1.48 0.35
C LEU A 35 4.06 0.38 -0.71
N LYS A 36 5.20 -0.07 -1.25
CA LYS A 36 5.23 -1.22 -2.17
C LYS A 36 4.67 -2.47 -1.50
N TYR A 37 5.09 -2.78 -0.28
CA TYR A 37 4.53 -3.89 0.48
C TYR A 37 3.01 -3.77 0.65
N TYR A 38 2.51 -2.59 1.04
CA TYR A 38 1.07 -2.35 1.16
C TYR A 38 0.33 -2.48 -0.17
N ILE A 39 0.90 -2.02 -1.30
CA ILE A 39 0.31 -2.17 -2.64
C ILE A 39 0.21 -3.64 -3.08
N GLU A 40 1.10 -4.50 -2.59
CA GLU A 40 1.08 -5.92 -2.93
C GLU A 40 0.17 -6.74 -2.01
N THR A 41 0.10 -6.40 -0.73
CA THR A 41 -0.54 -7.24 0.30
C THR A 41 -1.83 -6.68 0.88
N GLY A 42 -1.97 -5.36 0.96
CA GLY A 42 -3.09 -4.69 1.62
C GLY A 42 -2.93 -4.63 3.15
N ASP A 43 -1.85 -5.18 3.69
CA ASP A 43 -1.60 -5.26 5.12
C ASP A 43 -0.98 -3.96 5.65
N ILE A 44 -1.85 -3.11 6.21
CA ILE A 44 -1.46 -1.81 6.76
C ILE A 44 -0.62 -1.92 8.03
N TYR A 45 -0.81 -2.99 8.81
CA TYR A 45 -0.09 -3.18 10.06
C TYR A 45 1.37 -3.47 9.78
N VAL A 46 1.68 -4.47 8.96
CA VAL A 46 3.07 -4.78 8.61
C VAL A 46 3.71 -3.62 7.84
N ALA A 47 2.97 -2.96 6.93
CA ALA A 47 3.49 -1.81 6.20
C ALA A 47 3.89 -0.64 7.12
N SER A 48 3.06 -0.29 8.11
CA SER A 48 3.40 0.77 9.08
C SER A 48 4.65 0.44 9.89
N ARG A 49 4.83 -0.83 10.28
CA ARG A 49 6.04 -1.31 10.96
C ARG A 49 7.29 -1.23 10.07
N ILE A 50 7.18 -1.61 8.79
CA ILE A 50 8.27 -1.44 7.81
C ILE A 50 8.62 0.04 7.67
N ALA A 51 7.64 0.94 7.62
CA ALA A 51 7.86 2.38 7.54
C ALA A 51 8.50 2.95 8.82
N GLY A 52 8.29 2.30 9.97
CA GLY A 52 8.65 2.84 11.27
C GLY A 52 7.69 3.95 11.72
N LEU A 53 6.43 3.85 11.29
CA LEU A 53 5.35 4.79 11.59
C LEU A 53 4.26 4.09 12.41
N THR A 54 3.39 4.86 13.03
CA THR A 54 2.09 4.37 13.49
C THR A 54 1.20 4.01 12.29
N VAL A 55 0.13 3.24 12.54
CA VAL A 55 -0.84 2.88 11.48
C VAL A 55 -1.50 4.12 10.91
N ASP A 56 -1.85 5.10 11.74
CA ASP A 56 -2.48 6.35 11.31
C ASP A 56 -1.56 7.20 10.44
N GLU A 57 -0.30 7.39 10.85
CA GLU A 57 0.71 8.10 10.04
C GLU A 57 0.97 7.39 8.71
N PHE A 58 1.02 6.06 8.71
CA PHE A 58 1.17 5.31 7.46
C PHE A 58 -0.08 5.42 6.58
N ASN A 59 -1.27 5.46 7.17
CA ASN A 59 -2.51 5.67 6.43
C ASN A 59 -2.53 7.05 5.74
N GLU A 60 -2.03 8.10 6.40
CA GLU A 60 -1.85 9.41 5.77
C GLU A 60 -0.85 9.35 4.60
N LEU A 61 0.27 8.64 4.78
CA LEU A 61 1.26 8.44 3.72
C LEU A 61 0.64 7.70 2.52
N ARG A 62 -0.15 6.65 2.76
CA ARG A 62 -0.91 5.90 1.75
C ARG A 62 -1.84 6.82 0.96
N VAL A 63 -2.58 7.70 1.65
CA VAL A 63 -3.48 8.68 1.02
C VAL A 63 -2.69 9.66 0.14
N LYS A 64 -1.56 10.19 0.62
CA LYS A 64 -0.66 11.05 -0.17
C LYS A 64 -0.14 10.34 -1.41
N ALA A 65 0.15 9.05 -1.31
CA ALA A 65 0.56 8.20 -2.43
C ALA A 65 -0.62 7.72 -3.31
N ARG A 66 -1.85 8.20 -3.07
CA ARG A 66 -3.08 7.85 -3.81
C ARG A 66 -3.42 6.36 -3.85
N VAL A 67 -2.86 5.56 -2.94
CA VAL A 67 -3.13 4.12 -2.89
C VAL A 67 -4.46 3.89 -2.15
N PRO A 68 -5.50 3.29 -2.75
CA PRO A 68 -6.78 3.03 -2.08
C PRO A 68 -6.67 2.00 -0.95
N SER A 69 -7.58 2.08 0.03
CA SER A 69 -7.71 1.09 1.11
C SER A 69 -8.76 0.06 0.73
N VAL A 70 -8.33 -0.93 -0.05
CA VAL A 70 -9.13 -2.09 -0.47
C VAL A 70 -8.40 -3.37 -0.10
N THR A 71 -9.13 -4.31 0.50
CA THR A 71 -8.63 -5.61 0.99
C THR A 71 -9.58 -6.69 0.54
#